data_AF-A0A1Q3WEN3-F1
#
_entry.id   AF-A0A1Q3WEN3-F1
#
_cell.length_a   1.000
_cell.length_b   1.000
_cell.length_c   1.000
_cell.angle_alpha   90.00
_cell.angle_beta   90.00
_cell.angle_gamma   90.00
#
_symmetry.space_group_name_H-M   'P 1'
#
loop_
_entity.id
_entity.type
_entity.pdbx_description
1 polymer ?
#
loop_
_entity_poly.entity_id
_entity_poly.type
_entity_poly.pdbx_seq_one_letter_code
_entity_poly.pdbx_strand_id
1 'polypeptide(L)'
;MNKYKTISVSEDTFNEFERMAKSYKLTNKALIEAMVMYFKVSKADPRNPETDNPTDAIKALDRRLVTFIKEQEKKLLIPMKDAIFEIASTEGMPRREDLRIVNSNVKKIITHLNIK
;
A
#
# COMPACT_ATOMS: atom_id res chain seq x y z
N MET A 1 -26.54 -26.34 -37.84
CA MET A 1 -27.11 -24.98 -37.67
C MET A 1 -26.62 -24.41 -36.35
N ASN A 2 -25.93 -23.26 -36.37
CA ASN A 2 -25.64 -22.55 -35.14
C ASN A 2 -26.96 -22.12 -34.50
N LYS A 3 -27.22 -22.57 -33.27
CA LYS A 3 -28.40 -22.17 -32.51
C LYS A 3 -28.19 -20.74 -32.03
N TYR A 4 -28.77 -19.77 -32.72
CA TYR A 4 -28.76 -18.38 -32.26
C TYR A 4 -29.63 -18.25 -31.00
N LYS A 5 -29.14 -17.46 -30.05
CA LYS A 5 -29.84 -17.09 -28.83
C LYS A 5 -29.98 -15.58 -28.83
N THR A 6 -31.19 -15.10 -28.57
CA THR A 6 -31.52 -13.68 -28.57
C THR A 6 -31.93 -13.25 -27.17
N ILE A 7 -31.61 -12.01 -26.81
CA ILE A 7 -32.01 -11.36 -25.56
C ILE A 7 -32.71 -10.07 -25.93
N SER A 8 -33.92 -9.84 -25.42
CA SER A 8 -34.63 -8.59 -25.58
C SER A 8 -34.24 -7.62 -24.46
N VAL A 9 -33.91 -6.39 -24.82
CA VAL A 9 -33.62 -5.28 -23.90
C VAL A 9 -34.28 -4.00 -24.42
N SER A 10 -34.41 -2.98 -23.56
CA SER A 10 -34.86 -1.66 -24.02
C SER A 10 -33.83 -1.02 -24.96
N GLU A 11 -34.28 -0.12 -25.84
CA GLU A 11 -33.41 0.59 -26.78
C GLU A 11 -32.33 1.40 -26.06
N ASP A 12 -32.69 2.12 -24.99
CA ASP A 12 -31.74 2.89 -24.18
C ASP A 12 -30.66 2.00 -23.56
N THR A 13 -31.05 0.83 -23.04
CA THR A 13 -30.09 -0.14 -22.48
C THR A 13 -29.17 -0.70 -23.56
N PHE A 14 -29.70 -0.97 -24.75
CA PHE A 14 -28.88 -1.46 -25.87
C PHE A 14 -27.84 -0.42 -26.31
N ASN A 15 -28.27 0.85 -26.43
CA ASN A 15 -27.39 1.95 -26.79
C ASN A 15 -26.27 2.14 -25.77
N GLU A 16 -26.59 2.09 -24.47
CA GLU A 16 -25.59 2.19 -23.41
C GLU A 16 -24.64 0.98 -23.39
N PHE A 17 -25.18 -0.22 -23.64
CA PHE A 17 -24.38 -1.43 -23.77
C PHE A 17 -23.38 -1.34 -24.93
N GLU A 18 -23.78 -0.82 -26.09
CA GLU A 18 -22.86 -0.58 -27.21
C GLU A 18 -21.78 0.45 -26.89
N ARG A 19 -22.14 1.52 -26.18
CA ARG A 19 -21.17 2.53 -25.74
C ARG A 19 -20.15 1.93 -24.77
N MET A 20 -20.60 1.10 -23.84
CA MET A 20 -19.75 0.37 -22.91
C MET A 20 -18.80 -0.58 -23.67
N ALA A 21 -19.32 -1.37 -24.61
CA ALA A 21 -18.51 -2.27 -25.44
C ALA A 21 -17.40 -1.51 -26.19
N LYS A 22 -17.75 -0.37 -26.80
CA LYS A 22 -16.78 0.52 -27.48
C LYS A 22 -15.72 1.07 -26.51
N SER A 23 -16.11 1.50 -25.32
CA SER A 23 -15.16 2.02 -24.31
C SER A 23 -14.12 0.98 -23.89
N TYR A 24 -14.51 -0.29 -23.82
CA TYR A 24 -13.62 -1.40 -23.51
C TYR A 24 -12.94 -2.01 -24.73
N LYS A 25 -13.19 -1.47 -25.94
CA LYS A 25 -12.70 -2.01 -27.22
C LYS A 25 -13.11 -3.47 -27.45
N LEU A 26 -14.31 -3.83 -27.00
CA LEU A 26 -14.90 -5.14 -27.13
C LEU A 26 -16.08 -5.13 -28.11
N THR A 27 -16.42 -6.30 -28.65
CA THR A 27 -17.69 -6.50 -29.36
C THR A 27 -18.81 -6.73 -28.35
N ASN A 28 -20.06 -6.50 -28.76
CA ASN A 28 -21.26 -6.78 -27.95
C ASN A 28 -21.28 -8.23 -27.40
N LYS A 29 -20.88 -9.20 -28.23
CA LYS A 29 -20.75 -10.60 -27.80
C LYS A 29 -19.67 -10.76 -26.73
N ALA A 30 -18.48 -10.21 -26.97
CA ALA A 30 -17.35 -10.34 -26.06
C ALA A 30 -17.63 -9.66 -24.70
N LEU A 31 -18.35 -8.53 -24.69
CA LEU A 31 -18.74 -7.87 -23.46
C LEU A 31 -19.71 -8.73 -22.63
N ILE A 32 -20.73 -9.34 -23.24
CA ILE A 32 -21.64 -10.26 -22.53
C ILE A 32 -20.88 -11.44 -21.92
N GLU A 33 -19.97 -12.07 -22.68
CA GLU A 33 -19.17 -13.19 -22.19
C GLU A 33 -18.28 -12.75 -21.01
N ALA A 34 -17.65 -11.58 -21.12
CA ALA A 34 -16.83 -11.00 -20.06
C ALA A 34 -17.65 -10.66 -18.80
N MET A 35 -18.86 -10.10 -18.94
CA MET A 35 -19.75 -9.80 -17.82
C MET A 35 -20.15 -11.07 -17.06
N VAL A 36 -20.52 -12.13 -17.76
CA VAL A 36 -20.86 -13.42 -17.14
C VAL A 36 -19.67 -13.97 -16.35
N MET A 37 -18.47 -13.93 -16.93
CA MET A 37 -17.26 -14.37 -16.25
C MET A 37 -16.94 -13.50 -15.03
N TYR A 38 -17.05 -12.17 -15.18
CA TYR A 38 -16.80 -11.20 -14.12
C TYR A 38 -17.71 -11.45 -12.92
N PHE A 39 -19.03 -11.55 -13.11
CA PHE A 39 -19.97 -11.80 -12.01
C PHE A 39 -19.79 -13.20 -11.40
N LYS A 40 -19.45 -14.21 -12.21
CA LYS A 40 -19.17 -15.56 -11.72
C LYS A 40 -17.98 -15.60 -10.77
N VAL A 41 -16.89 -14.89 -11.11
CA VAL A 41 -15.63 -14.84 -10.34
C VAL A 41 -15.73 -13.89 -9.16
N SER A 42 -16.22 -12.66 -9.38
CA SER A 42 -16.31 -11.63 -8.33
C SER A 42 -17.38 -11.91 -7.28
N LYS A 43 -18.39 -12.74 -7.59
CA LYS A 43 -19.59 -12.94 -6.76
C LYS A 43 -20.37 -11.65 -6.47
N ALA A 44 -20.09 -10.56 -7.19
CA ALA A 44 -20.82 -9.31 -7.07
C ALA A 44 -22.26 -9.48 -7.58
N ASP A 45 -23.23 -8.92 -6.87
CA ASP A 45 -24.62 -8.87 -7.32
C ASP A 45 -24.79 -7.74 -8.35
N PRO A 46 -25.10 -8.04 -9.63
CA PRO A 46 -25.21 -7.02 -10.68
C PRO A 46 -26.36 -6.02 -10.47
N ARG A 47 -27.24 -6.26 -9.49
CA ARG A 47 -28.34 -5.35 -9.12
C ARG A 47 -27.93 -4.33 -8.06
N ASN A 48 -26.80 -4.55 -7.41
CA ASN A 48 -26.28 -3.64 -6.40
C ASN A 48 -25.10 -2.86 -6.98
N PRO A 49 -25.31 -1.63 -7.47
CA PRO A 49 -24.24 -0.81 -8.06
C PRO A 49 -23.16 -0.43 -7.03
N GLU A 50 -23.46 -0.56 -5.73
CA GLU A 50 -22.57 -0.23 -4.61
C GLU A 50 -21.74 -1.43 -4.13
N THR A 51 -21.75 -2.58 -4.82
CA THR A 51 -20.83 -3.68 -4.41
C THR A 51 -19.40 -3.17 -4.47
N ASP A 52 -18.76 -3.08 -3.31
CA ASP A 52 -17.41 -2.57 -3.07
C ASP A 52 -16.53 -2.78 -4.30
N ASN A 53 -16.19 -1.67 -4.97
CA ASN A 53 -15.16 -1.69 -6.00
C ASN A 53 -13.95 -2.42 -5.39
N PRO A 54 -13.37 -3.45 -6.03
CA PRO A 54 -12.22 -4.17 -5.49
C PRO A 54 -11.10 -3.23 -5.03
N THR A 55 -11.00 -2.05 -5.64
CA THR A 55 -10.13 -0.94 -5.26
C THR A 55 -10.37 -0.45 -3.83
N ASP A 56 -11.62 -0.34 -3.39
CA ASP A 56 -11.96 0.17 -2.06
C ASP A 56 -11.74 -0.89 -0.97
N ALA A 57 -11.95 -2.17 -1.28
CA ALA A 57 -11.53 -3.27 -0.41
C ALA A 57 -10.01 -3.31 -0.23
N ILE A 58 -9.24 -3.07 -1.30
CA ILE A 58 -7.77 -2.97 -1.25
C ILE A 58 -7.34 -1.75 -0.41
N LYS A 59 -7.97 -0.58 -0.58
CA LYS A 59 -7.69 0.61 0.25
C LYS A 59 -8.00 0.38 1.72
N ALA A 60 -9.08 -0.34 2.02
CA ALA A 60 -9.43 -0.68 3.39
C ALA A 60 -8.39 -1.63 4.02
N LEU A 61 -7.90 -2.59 3.24
CA LEU A 61 -6.83 -3.50 3.67
C LEU A 61 -5.52 -2.75 3.94
N ASP A 62 -5.13 -1.84 3.04
CA ASP A 62 -3.92 -1.02 3.19
C ASP A 62 -3.97 -0.16 4.46
N ARG A 63 -5.11 0.51 4.70
CA ARG A 63 -5.32 1.29 5.93
C ARG A 63 -5.19 0.44 7.20
N ARG A 64 -5.74 -0.78 7.20
CA ARG A 64 -5.63 -1.70 8.34
C ARG A 64 -4.19 -2.13 8.57
N LEU A 65 -3.46 -2.43 7.50
CA LEU A 65 -2.06 -2.85 7.58
C LEU A 65 -1.15 -1.73 8.10
N VAL A 66 -1.31 -0.50 7.59
CA VAL A 66 -0.57 0.68 8.08
C VAL A 66 -0.89 0.94 9.56
N THR A 67 -2.15 0.81 9.96
CA THR A 67 -2.56 1.00 11.37
C THR A 67 -1.94 -0.06 12.26
N PHE A 68 -1.93 -1.32 11.83
CA PHE A 68 -1.28 -2.41 12.55
C PHE A 68 0.21 -2.16 12.74
N ILE A 69 0.94 -1.77 11.69
CA ILE A 69 2.38 -1.47 11.78
C ILE A 69 2.63 -0.33 12.78
N LYS A 70 1.87 0.76 12.70
CA LYS A 70 1.99 1.89 13.65
C LYS A 70 1.73 1.47 15.10
N GLU A 71 0.76 0.60 15.32
CA GLU A 71 0.49 0.08 16.67
C GLU A 71 1.63 -0.82 17.17
N GLN A 72 2.17 -1.71 16.33
CA GLN A 72 3.32 -2.54 16.71
C GLN A 72 4.56 -1.69 16.98
N GLU A 73 4.79 -0.64 16.17
CA GLU A 73 5.89 0.29 16.38
C GLU A 73 5.75 1.00 17.74
N LYS A 74 4.57 1.53 18.04
CA LYS A 74 4.30 2.19 19.32
C LYS A 74 4.39 1.26 20.52
N LYS A 75 3.89 0.03 20.41
CA LYS A 75 3.81 -0.92 21.53
C LYS A 75 5.13 -1.64 21.82
N LEU A 76 5.94 -1.91 20.79
CA LEU A 76 7.13 -2.76 20.91
C LEU A 76 8.42 -2.02 20.54
N LEU A 77 8.50 -1.48 19.31
CA LEU A 77 9.76 -0.93 18.79
C LEU A 77 10.19 0.35 19.50
N ILE A 78 9.26 1.28 19.81
CA ILE A 78 9.60 2.52 20.52
C ILE A 78 10.11 2.21 21.94
N PRO A 79 9.41 1.42 22.77
CA PRO A 79 9.92 1.05 24.10
C PRO A 79 11.26 0.32 24.05
N MET A 80 11.48 -0.58 23.08
CA MET A 80 12.77 -1.25 22.93
C MET A 80 13.88 -0.27 22.55
N LYS A 81 13.62 0.65 21.61
CA LYS A 81 14.56 1.71 21.23
C LYS A 81 14.92 2.55 22.44
N ASP A 82 13.93 3.01 23.20
CA ASP A 82 14.15 3.88 24.35
C ASP A 82 14.91 3.14 25.47
N ALA A 83 14.57 1.88 25.75
CA ALA A 83 15.31 1.05 26.69
C ALA A 83 16.79 0.86 26.27
N ILE A 84 17.07 0.62 24.99
CA ILE A 84 18.45 0.51 24.49
C ILE A 84 19.20 1.84 24.65
N PHE A 85 18.56 2.98 24.35
CA PHE A 85 19.18 4.28 24.54
C PHE A 85 19.41 4.61 26.03
N GLU A 86 18.49 4.24 26.92
CA GLU A 86 18.70 4.39 28.36
C GLU A 86 19.86 3.53 28.84
N ILE A 87 19.91 2.23 28.48
CA ILE A 87 21.01 1.33 28.83
C ILE A 87 22.35 1.89 28.35
N ALA A 88 22.41 2.31 27.07
CA ALA A 88 23.61 2.94 26.51
C ALA A 88 24.00 4.24 27.23
N SER A 89 23.03 4.97 27.78
CA SER A 89 23.27 6.20 28.55
C SER A 89 23.72 5.92 29.98
N THR A 90 23.34 4.78 30.57
CA THR A 90 23.70 4.38 31.94
C THR A 90 25.01 3.60 32.04
N GLU A 91 25.37 2.80 31.02
CA GLU A 91 26.56 1.94 31.05
C GLU A 91 27.88 2.65 30.68
N GLY A 92 27.93 3.97 30.74
CA GLY A 92 29.18 4.72 30.50
C GLY A 92 29.69 4.66 29.07
N MET A 93 28.82 4.38 28.09
CA MET A 93 29.15 4.64 26.69
C MET A 93 29.38 6.16 26.56
N PRO A 94 30.57 6.61 26.12
CA PRO A 94 30.93 8.02 26.19
C PRO A 94 29.89 8.83 25.44
N ARG A 95 29.31 9.85 26.10
CA ARG A 95 28.26 10.67 25.52
C ARG A 95 28.79 11.22 24.20
N ARG A 96 27.92 11.43 23.20
CA ARG A 96 28.33 12.06 21.92
C ARG A 96 29.13 13.34 22.14
N GLU A 97 28.86 14.07 23.23
CA GLU A 97 29.60 15.25 23.63
C GLU A 97 31.01 14.95 24.15
N ASP A 98 31.18 13.90 24.95
CA ASP A 98 32.49 13.44 25.43
C ASP A 98 33.37 12.96 24.26
N LEU A 99 32.77 12.23 23.30
CA LEU A 99 33.46 11.81 22.07
C LEU A 99 33.88 13.00 21.19
N ARG A 100 33.10 14.08 21.15
CA ARG A 100 33.46 15.32 20.44
C ARG A 100 34.63 16.03 21.10
N ILE A 101 34.63 16.11 22.43
CA ILE A 101 35.72 16.73 23.21
C ILE A 101 37.02 15.95 23.01
N VAL A 102 36.97 14.62 23.10
CA VAL A 102 38.13 13.75 22.85
C VAL A 102 38.66 13.94 21.44
N ASN A 103 37.80 13.99 20.42
CA ASN A 103 38.23 14.16 19.02
C ASN A 103 38.85 15.56 18.78
N SER A 104 38.32 16.61 19.42
CA SER A 104 38.92 17.96 19.39
C SER A 104 40.30 17.99 20.04
N ASN A 105 40.47 17.32 21.19
CA ASN A 105 41.74 17.26 21.90
C ASN A 105 42.78 16.41 21.15
N VAL A 106 42.37 15.28 20.56
CA VAL A 106 43.23 14.45 19.69
C VAL A 106 43.69 15.25 18.47
N LYS A 107 42.80 16.00 17.80
CA LYS A 107 43.18 16.89 16.68
C LYS A 107 44.18 17.95 17.10
N LYS A 108 43.99 18.59 18.26
CA LYS A 108 44.95 19.57 18.79
C LYS A 108 46.31 18.93 19.04
N ILE A 109 46.35 17.74 19.66
CA ILE A 109 47.60 17.02 19.93
C ILE A 109 48.31 16.65 18.63
N ILE A 110 47.62 16.08 17.63
CA ILE A 110 48.20 15.78 16.32
C ILE A 110 48.76 17.05 15.65
N THR A 111 48.06 18.18 15.79
CA THR A 111 48.53 19.46 15.24
C THR A 111 49.79 19.96 15.94
N HIS A 112 49.93 19.76 17.25
CA HIS A 112 51.13 20.12 18.01
C HIS A 112 52.27 19.10 17.84
N LEU A 113 51.96 17.85 17.49
CA LEU A 113 52.92 16.78 17.21
C LEU A 113 53.41 16.74 15.76
N ASN A 114 52.86 17.58 14.87
CA ASN A 114 53.45 17.87 13.55
C ASN A 114 54.74 18.69 13.74
N ILE A 115 55.75 18.01 14.28
CA ILE A 115 57.16 18.40 14.22
C ILE A 115 57.58 18.20 12.75
N LYS A 116 58.08 19.27 12.14
CA LYS A 116 58.70 19.26 10.82
C LYS A 116 59.80 18.20 10.71
#